data_AF-A0A7S3U083-F1
#
_entry.id   AF-A0A7S3U083-F1
#
_cell.length_a   1.000
_cell.length_b   1.000
_cell.length_c   1.000
_cell.angle_alpha   90.00
_cell.angle_beta   90.00
_cell.angle_gamma   90.00
#
_symmetry.space_group_name_H-M   'P 1'
#
loop_
_entity.id
_entity.type
_entity.pdbx_description
1 polymer ?
#
loop_
_entity_poly.entity_id
_entity_poly.type
_entity_poly.pdbx_seq_one_letter_code
_entity_poly.pdbx_strand_id
1 'polypeptide(L)'
;VKELQAELAALARQQAEMGKIRQEEHADYVQAKADLEQGLTGVRQALSMLREHFGGAGGGALLQSEAGFAAMMQQPDKPEMHTKATGAGSNIIGILEVVESDFAKNLAAEETLEADAASEHEKTTQENAVTRAMKEQDVKYNTQEFKALDKSVAELSADRETAGTEQSAVLEYFDRIKDRCIAKPMTYEERRRRRQAEIAGLREALSIIEDQTALVQRGKRGRRGQHFL
;
A
#
# COMPACT_ATOMS: atom_id res chain seq x y z
N VAL A 1 0.53 -7.32 2.77
CA VAL A 1 0.36 -6.57 4.05
C VAL A 1 1.69 -6.16 4.68
N LYS A 2 2.61 -7.08 5.01
CA LYS A 2 3.91 -6.73 5.63
C LYS A 2 4.72 -5.75 4.79
N GLU A 3 4.81 -5.97 3.47
CA GLU A 3 5.50 -5.07 2.54
C GLU A 3 4.87 -3.67 2.54
N LEU A 4 3.54 -3.58 2.34
CA LEU A 4 2.81 -2.30 2.40
C LEU A 4 3.02 -1.55 3.73
N GLN A 5 3.06 -2.26 4.86
CA GLN A 5 3.36 -1.65 6.16
C GLN A 5 4.80 -1.14 6.24
N ALA A 6 5.77 -1.86 5.68
CA ALA A 6 7.15 -1.42 5.60
C ALA A 6 7.30 -0.20 4.69
N GLU A 7 6.62 -0.17 3.55
CA GLU A 7 6.59 0.98 2.65
C GLU A 7 5.95 2.22 3.27
N LEU A 8 4.85 2.05 4.03
CA LEU A 8 4.25 3.15 4.79
C LEU A 8 5.22 3.73 5.83
N ALA A 9 5.96 2.87 6.53
CA ALA A 9 6.98 3.30 7.48
C ALA A 9 8.15 4.01 6.79
N ALA A 10 8.59 3.52 5.63
CA ALA A 10 9.63 4.17 4.82
C ALA A 10 9.18 5.55 4.32
N LEU A 11 7.95 5.64 3.79
CA LEU A 11 7.36 6.89 3.31
C LEU A 11 7.22 7.91 4.45
N ALA A 12 6.82 7.48 5.64
CA ALA A 12 6.75 8.37 6.81
C ALA A 12 8.13 8.92 7.22
N ARG A 13 9.20 8.10 7.13
CA ARG A 13 10.58 8.56 7.39
C ARG A 13 11.04 9.57 6.34
N GLN A 14 10.81 9.26 5.07
CA GLN A 14 11.14 10.17 3.96
C GLN A 14 10.42 11.51 4.10
N GLN A 15 9.13 11.51 4.45
CA GLN A 15 8.39 12.76 4.70
C GLN A 15 8.97 13.58 5.86
N ALA A 16 9.43 12.92 6.93
CA ALA A 16 10.07 13.61 8.05
C ALA A 16 11.42 14.24 7.65
N GLU A 17 12.23 13.52 6.87
CA GLU A 17 13.51 14.03 6.35
C GLU A 17 13.30 15.19 5.37
N MET A 18 12.36 15.06 4.43
CA MET A 18 11.98 16.13 3.49
C MET A 18 11.55 17.40 4.23
N GLY A 19 10.69 17.26 5.26
CA GLY A 19 10.25 18.39 6.06
C GLY A 19 11.39 19.06 6.84
N LYS A 20 12.38 18.28 7.30
CA LYS A 20 13.58 18.82 7.96
C LYS A 20 14.45 19.60 6.99
N ILE A 21 14.73 19.02 5.82
CA ILE A 21 15.52 19.67 4.76
C ILE A 21 14.85 20.98 4.32
N ARG A 22 13.52 20.97 4.11
CA ARG A 22 12.78 22.16 3.72
C ARG A 22 12.84 23.28 4.77
N GLN A 23 12.84 22.93 6.06
CA GLN A 23 13.01 23.91 7.13
C GLN A 23 14.42 24.52 7.14
N GLU A 24 15.44 23.69 6.95
CA GLU A 24 16.84 24.14 6.87
C GLU A 24 17.06 25.05 5.65
N GLU A 25 16.65 24.59 4.47
CA GLU A 25 16.76 25.35 3.22
C GLU A 25 15.98 26.68 3.29
N HIS A 26 14.77 26.70 3.86
CA HIS A 26 14.01 27.95 4.00
C HIS A 26 14.69 28.93 4.95
N ALA A 27 15.27 28.43 6.04
CA ALA A 27 16.01 29.28 6.99
C ALA A 27 17.24 29.91 6.32
N ASP A 28 18.00 29.11 5.56
CA ASP A 28 19.16 29.58 4.80
C ASP A 28 18.75 30.61 3.73
N TYR A 29 17.65 30.37 3.01
CA TYR A 29 17.07 31.31 2.05
C TYR A 29 16.72 32.67 2.70
N VAL A 30 16.03 32.65 3.84
CA VAL A 30 15.61 33.88 4.53
C VAL A 30 16.83 34.72 4.91
N GLN A 31 17.89 34.07 5.37
CA GLN A 31 19.14 34.76 5.71
C GLN A 31 19.87 35.27 4.46
N ALA A 32 20.03 34.44 3.43
CA ALA A 32 20.67 34.83 2.18
C ALA A 32 19.94 36.01 1.51
N LYS A 33 18.61 35.98 1.46
CA LYS A 33 17.79 37.08 0.95
C LYS A 33 18.02 38.37 1.73
N ALA A 34 18.02 38.31 3.07
CA ALA A 34 18.26 39.48 3.90
C ALA A 34 19.66 40.08 3.65
N ASP A 35 20.70 39.24 3.56
CA ASP A 35 22.08 39.67 3.29
C ASP A 35 22.22 40.30 1.89
N LEU A 36 21.56 39.72 0.88
CA LEU A 36 21.54 40.24 -0.49
C LEU A 36 20.82 41.59 -0.57
N GLU A 37 19.66 41.75 0.09
CA GLU A 37 18.91 43.01 0.14
C GLU A 37 19.69 44.13 0.85
N GLN A 38 20.35 43.80 1.96
CA GLN A 38 21.22 44.73 2.69
C GLN A 38 22.43 45.11 1.84
N GLY A 39 23.09 44.16 1.21
CA GLY A 39 24.22 44.38 0.31
C GLY A 39 23.84 45.28 -0.87
N LEU A 40 22.71 45.01 -1.52
CA LEU A 40 22.19 45.82 -2.63
C LEU A 40 21.92 47.27 -2.19
N THR A 41 21.31 47.45 -1.02
CA THR A 41 21.05 48.79 -0.45
C THR A 41 22.35 49.53 -0.17
N GLY A 42 23.34 48.88 0.43
CA GLY A 42 24.64 49.46 0.72
C GLY A 42 25.40 49.87 -0.54
N VAL A 43 25.42 49.01 -1.57
CA VAL A 43 26.08 49.30 -2.86
C VAL A 43 25.39 50.48 -3.56
N ARG A 44 24.06 50.53 -3.56
CA ARG A 44 23.30 51.66 -4.13
C ARG A 44 23.61 52.99 -3.44
N GLN A 45 23.69 52.98 -2.11
CA GLN A 45 24.08 54.18 -1.35
C GLN A 45 25.51 54.61 -1.69
N ALA A 46 26.46 53.68 -1.75
CA ALA A 46 27.84 53.96 -2.12
C ALA A 46 27.94 54.52 -3.55
N LEU A 47 27.23 53.94 -4.51
CA LEU A 47 27.15 54.43 -5.88
C LEU A 47 26.57 55.85 -5.96
N SER A 48 25.53 56.16 -5.18
CA SER A 48 24.97 57.52 -5.10
C SER A 48 26.00 58.53 -4.63
N MET A 49 26.70 58.24 -3.53
CA MET A 49 27.73 59.13 -2.96
C MET A 49 28.92 59.30 -3.91
N LEU A 50 29.38 58.22 -4.53
CA LEU A 50 30.50 58.26 -5.47
C LEU A 50 30.15 59.01 -6.76
N ARG A 51 28.93 58.84 -7.29
CA ARG A 51 28.45 59.60 -8.44
C ARG A 51 28.27 61.09 -8.10
N GLU A 52 27.83 61.44 -6.91
CA GLU A 52 27.77 62.84 -6.48
C GLU A 52 29.18 63.46 -6.36
N HIS A 53 30.12 62.72 -5.76
CA HIS A 53 31.49 63.19 -5.54
C HIS A 53 32.33 63.27 -6.83
N PHE A 54 32.25 62.26 -7.70
CA PHE A 54 33.06 62.14 -8.93
C PHE A 54 32.31 62.52 -10.20
N GLY A 55 30.99 62.35 -10.27
CA GLY A 55 30.15 62.76 -11.40
C GLY A 55 30.04 64.27 -11.55
N GLY A 56 30.16 65.02 -10.45
CA GLY A 56 30.31 66.48 -10.48
C GLY A 56 31.63 66.99 -11.08
N ALA A 57 32.61 66.10 -11.34
CA ALA A 57 33.89 66.45 -11.98
C ALA A 57 33.93 66.10 -13.49
N GLY A 58 32.86 65.51 -14.04
CA GLY A 58 32.73 65.18 -15.46
C GLY A 58 32.06 66.26 -16.31
N GLY A 59 31.61 67.37 -15.71
CA GLY A 59 31.03 68.52 -16.41
C GLY A 59 32.04 69.51 -17.00
N GLY A 60 33.24 69.03 -17.36
CA GLY A 60 34.30 69.84 -17.99
C GLY A 60 34.49 69.58 -19.49
N ALA A 61 33.62 68.77 -20.10
CA ALA A 61 33.70 68.40 -21.52
C ALA A 61 32.55 69.01 -22.34
N LEU A 62 32.34 70.32 -22.23
CA LEU A 62 31.81 71.14 -23.33
C LEU A 62 32.16 72.62 -23.13
N LEU A 63 33.46 72.90 -22.99
CA LEU A 63 33.98 74.26 -23.01
C LEU A 63 34.00 74.77 -24.47
N GLN A 64 32.83 75.12 -25.00
CA GLN A 64 32.72 76.10 -26.10
C GLN A 64 31.88 77.27 -25.61
N SER A 65 32.49 78.12 -24.78
CA SER A 65 32.37 79.59 -24.82
C SER A 65 33.01 80.20 -23.57
N GLU A 66 33.58 81.38 -23.76
CA GLU A 66 34.07 82.33 -22.74
C GLU A 66 35.47 82.14 -22.11
N ALA A 67 36.31 81.23 -22.61
CA ALA A 67 37.76 81.24 -22.29
C ALA A 67 38.55 82.42 -22.95
N GLY A 68 37.84 83.46 -23.39
CA GLY A 68 38.42 84.66 -24.02
C GLY A 68 38.42 85.92 -23.14
N PHE A 69 37.81 85.91 -21.95
CA PHE A 69 37.58 87.17 -21.21
C PHE A 69 38.17 87.23 -19.78
N ALA A 70 38.61 86.12 -19.19
CA ALA A 70 39.07 86.10 -17.79
C ALA A 70 40.60 86.29 -17.59
N ALA A 71 41.38 86.53 -18.64
CA ALA A 71 42.85 86.63 -18.56
C ALA A 71 43.38 88.02 -18.13
N MET A 72 42.54 88.89 -17.55
CA MET A 72 42.92 90.27 -17.19
C MET A 72 42.47 90.68 -15.79
N MET A 73 42.63 89.83 -14.77
CA MET A 73 42.64 90.27 -13.37
C MET A 73 43.51 89.32 -12.53
N GLN A 74 44.57 89.88 -11.95
CA GLN A 74 45.58 89.15 -11.18
C GLN A 74 45.10 89.01 -9.73
N GLN A 75 44.73 87.80 -9.31
CA GLN A 75 44.40 87.48 -7.91
C GLN A 75 45.21 86.25 -7.48
N PRO A 76 45.78 86.20 -6.24
CA PRO A 76 46.69 85.14 -5.83
C PRO A 76 46.00 83.77 -5.69
N ASP A 77 46.75 82.71 -5.99
CA ASP A 77 46.26 81.33 -5.99
C ASP A 77 45.73 80.88 -4.62
N LYS A 78 44.54 80.27 -4.63
CA LYS A 78 43.95 79.59 -3.46
C LYS A 78 44.79 78.35 -3.11
N PRO A 79 44.89 77.97 -1.82
CA PRO A 79 45.67 76.81 -1.39
C PRO A 79 45.18 75.53 -2.09
N GLU A 80 46.12 74.65 -2.43
CA GLU A 80 45.87 73.40 -3.14
C GLU A 80 44.87 72.52 -2.38
N MET A 81 43.61 72.57 -2.80
CA MET A 81 42.64 71.53 -2.48
C MET A 81 42.98 70.34 -3.36
N HIS A 82 43.18 69.17 -2.74
CA HIS A 82 43.51 67.91 -3.41
C HIS A 82 42.79 67.76 -4.76
N THR A 83 43.57 67.59 -5.83
CA THR A 83 43.02 67.37 -7.16
C THR A 83 42.27 66.04 -7.17
N LYS A 84 41.00 66.07 -7.58
CA LYS A 84 40.20 64.85 -7.71
C LYS A 84 40.91 63.90 -8.67
N ALA A 85 41.26 62.69 -8.21
CA ALA A 85 41.75 61.62 -9.07
C ALA A 85 40.60 61.11 -9.96
N THR A 86 40.29 61.87 -11.02
CA THR A 86 39.15 61.66 -11.92
C THR A 86 39.19 60.31 -12.64
N GLY A 87 40.37 59.72 -12.87
CA GLY A 87 40.51 58.41 -13.52
C GLY A 87 40.24 57.20 -12.61
N ALA A 88 40.52 57.30 -11.30
CA ALA A 88 40.33 56.18 -10.38
C ALA A 88 38.85 56.01 -9.95
N GLY A 89 38.10 57.13 -9.86
CA GLY A 89 36.69 57.12 -9.46
C GLY A 89 35.77 56.39 -10.44
N SER A 90 35.97 56.57 -11.75
CA SER A 90 35.16 55.87 -12.78
C SER A 90 35.35 54.34 -12.74
N ASN A 91 36.56 53.85 -12.46
CA ASN A 91 36.81 52.41 -12.35
C ASN A 91 36.13 51.81 -11.10
N ILE A 92 36.13 52.52 -9.97
CA ILE A 92 35.47 52.07 -8.73
C ILE A 92 33.96 52.06 -8.90
N ILE A 93 33.38 53.08 -9.53
CA ILE A 93 31.95 53.12 -9.86
C ILE A 93 31.57 51.94 -10.77
N GLY A 94 32.35 51.68 -11.83
CA GLY A 94 32.09 50.55 -12.72
C GLY A 94 32.13 49.19 -12.01
N ILE A 95 33.07 48.98 -11.09
CA ILE A 95 33.11 47.74 -10.28
C ILE A 95 31.86 47.63 -9.40
N LEU A 96 31.45 48.71 -8.72
CA LEU A 96 30.27 48.69 -7.86
C LEU A 96 28.97 48.51 -8.64
N GLU A 97 28.87 48.99 -9.88
CA GLU A 97 27.73 48.74 -10.78
C GLU A 97 27.64 47.26 -11.18
N VAL A 98 28.78 46.61 -11.44
CA VAL A 98 28.83 45.16 -11.68
C VAL A 98 28.38 44.40 -10.43
N VAL A 99 28.89 44.78 -9.25
CA VAL A 99 28.49 44.17 -7.97
C VAL A 99 26.99 44.38 -7.69
N GLU A 100 26.42 45.56 -7.98
CA GLU A 100 24.97 45.79 -7.86
C GLU A 100 24.18 44.86 -8.79
N SER A 101 24.62 44.73 -10.05
CA SER A 101 23.99 43.83 -11.01
C SER A 101 24.05 42.38 -10.55
N ASP A 102 25.17 41.95 -9.99
CA ASP A 102 25.34 40.58 -9.51
C ASP A 102 24.50 40.31 -8.26
N PHE A 103 24.43 41.23 -7.30
CA PHE A 103 23.51 41.11 -6.17
C PHE A 103 22.05 41.06 -6.60
N ALA A 104 21.64 41.88 -7.56
CA ALA A 104 20.28 41.88 -8.09
C ALA A 104 19.94 40.56 -8.81
N LYS A 105 20.87 40.04 -9.61
CA LYS A 105 20.71 38.73 -10.29
C LYS A 105 20.65 37.59 -9.28
N ASN A 106 21.53 37.58 -8.29
CA ASN A 106 21.55 36.55 -7.25
C ASN A 106 20.26 36.56 -6.44
N LEU A 107 19.77 37.74 -6.03
CA LEU A 107 18.50 37.87 -5.32
C LEU A 107 17.33 37.30 -6.13
N ALA A 108 17.23 37.67 -7.41
CA ALA A 108 16.16 37.16 -8.29
C ALA A 108 16.27 35.63 -8.51
N ALA A 109 17.49 35.11 -8.65
CA ALA A 109 17.73 33.68 -8.77
C ALA A 109 17.33 32.94 -7.48
N GLU A 110 17.71 33.47 -6.32
CA GLU A 110 17.42 32.89 -5.01
C GLU A 110 15.91 32.87 -4.72
N GLU A 111 15.20 33.95 -5.04
CA GLU A 111 13.73 34.01 -4.93
C GLU A 111 13.03 33.00 -5.84
N THR A 112 13.56 32.81 -7.05
CA THR A 112 13.01 31.82 -8.00
C THR A 112 13.26 30.40 -7.52
N LEU A 113 14.48 30.10 -7.05
CA LEU A 113 14.85 28.80 -6.51
C LEU A 113 13.99 28.44 -5.28
N GLU A 114 13.75 29.40 -4.38
CA GLU A 114 12.88 29.20 -3.22
C GLU A 114 11.43 28.90 -3.64
N ALA A 115 10.90 29.67 -4.60
CA ALA A 115 9.54 29.47 -5.08
C ALA A 115 9.36 28.09 -5.73
N ASP A 116 10.34 27.67 -6.55
CA ASP A 116 10.35 26.36 -7.19
C ASP A 116 10.47 25.24 -6.15
N ALA A 117 11.39 25.37 -5.17
CA ALA A 117 11.56 24.40 -4.09
C ALA A 117 10.31 24.26 -3.22
N ALA A 118 9.64 25.38 -2.88
CA ALA A 118 8.40 25.37 -2.13
C ALA A 118 7.26 24.67 -2.89
N SER A 119 7.13 24.97 -4.19
CA SER A 119 6.14 24.36 -5.08
C SER A 119 6.36 22.85 -5.25
N GLU A 120 7.60 22.44 -5.48
CA GLU A 120 7.96 21.02 -5.61
C GLU A 120 7.73 20.26 -4.30
N HIS A 121 8.13 20.83 -3.16
CA HIS A 121 7.86 20.24 -1.85
C HIS A 121 6.36 20.08 -1.59
N GLU A 122 5.54 21.08 -1.91
CA GLU A 122 4.09 21.00 -1.77
C GLU A 122 3.51 19.88 -2.64
N LYS A 123 3.91 19.83 -3.92
CA LYS A 123 3.47 18.79 -4.86
C LYS A 123 3.85 17.39 -4.36
N THR A 124 5.11 17.17 -4.00
CA THR A 124 5.59 15.88 -3.47
C THR A 124 4.89 15.53 -2.15
N THR A 125 4.59 16.52 -1.30
CA THR A 125 3.84 16.28 -0.06
C THR A 125 2.41 15.82 -0.34
N GLN A 126 1.73 16.43 -1.30
CA GLN A 126 0.39 16.02 -1.73
C GLN A 126 0.39 14.61 -2.34
N GLU A 127 1.33 14.32 -3.25
CA GLU A 127 1.50 13.00 -3.86
C GLU A 127 1.77 11.91 -2.81
N ASN A 128 2.63 12.20 -1.83
CA ASN A 128 2.90 11.30 -0.72
C ASN A 128 1.66 11.10 0.18
N ALA A 129 0.85 12.14 0.41
CA ALA A 129 -0.39 12.03 1.19
C ALA A 129 -1.41 11.12 0.50
N VAL A 130 -1.59 11.26 -0.82
CA VAL A 130 -2.48 10.38 -1.62
C VAL A 130 -1.95 8.95 -1.60
N THR A 131 -0.65 8.77 -1.86
CA THR A 131 0.00 7.46 -1.86
C THR A 131 -0.15 6.77 -0.50
N ARG A 132 0.04 7.50 0.59
CA ARG A 132 -0.15 7.02 1.96
C ARG A 132 -1.59 6.56 2.19
N ALA A 133 -2.58 7.39 1.83
CA ALA A 133 -3.99 7.06 2.02
C ALA A 133 -4.38 5.78 1.25
N MET A 134 -3.90 5.63 0.01
CA MET A 134 -4.12 4.43 -0.80
C MET A 134 -3.51 3.20 -0.12
N LYS A 135 -2.23 3.26 0.28
CA LYS A 135 -1.55 2.14 0.94
C LYS A 135 -2.18 1.77 2.28
N GLU A 136 -2.66 2.74 3.06
CA GLU A 136 -3.38 2.49 4.32
C GLU A 136 -4.71 1.73 4.07
N GLN A 137 -5.44 2.09 3.01
CA GLN A 137 -6.64 1.34 2.61
C GLN A 137 -6.28 -0.07 2.14
N ASP A 138 -5.24 -0.23 1.32
CA ASP A 138 -4.80 -1.54 0.84
C ASP A 138 -4.38 -2.45 2.01
N VAL A 139 -3.68 -1.90 3.02
CA VAL A 139 -3.37 -2.65 4.24
C VAL A 139 -4.65 -3.12 4.93
N LYS A 140 -5.65 -2.26 5.06
CA LYS A 140 -6.92 -2.59 5.72
C LYS A 140 -7.68 -3.66 4.97
N TYR A 141 -7.90 -3.49 3.67
CA TYR A 141 -8.66 -4.45 2.85
C TYR A 141 -7.96 -5.79 2.74
N ASN A 142 -6.67 -5.80 2.40
CA ASN A 142 -5.90 -7.04 2.32
C ASN A 142 -5.86 -7.76 3.67
N THR A 143 -5.83 -7.01 4.78
CA THR A 143 -5.89 -7.60 6.13
C THR A 143 -7.21 -8.30 6.42
N GLN A 144 -8.33 -7.70 6.00
CA GLN A 144 -9.64 -8.31 6.15
C GLN A 144 -9.77 -9.54 5.25
N GLU A 145 -9.32 -9.44 4.00
CA GLU A 145 -9.39 -10.50 3.01
C GLU A 145 -8.60 -11.73 3.45
N PHE A 146 -7.31 -11.59 3.83
CA PHE A 146 -6.52 -12.76 4.22
C PHE A 146 -7.10 -13.45 5.46
N LYS A 147 -7.65 -12.69 6.43
CA LYS A 147 -8.31 -13.27 7.61
C LYS A 147 -9.57 -14.04 7.26
N ALA A 148 -10.37 -13.51 6.32
CA ALA A 148 -11.57 -14.19 5.84
C ALA A 148 -11.21 -15.48 5.10
N LEU A 149 -10.17 -15.43 4.25
CA LEU A 149 -9.64 -16.58 3.54
C LEU A 149 -9.10 -17.64 4.52
N ASP A 150 -8.30 -17.26 5.51
CA ASP A 150 -7.78 -18.17 6.54
C ASP A 150 -8.91 -18.90 7.28
N LYS A 151 -9.97 -18.16 7.63
CA LYS A 151 -11.16 -18.75 8.25
C LYS A 151 -11.84 -19.76 7.30
N SER A 152 -12.04 -19.39 6.04
CA SER A 152 -12.66 -20.28 5.06
C SER A 152 -11.81 -21.54 4.81
N VAL A 153 -10.49 -21.41 4.76
CA VAL A 153 -9.57 -22.54 4.63
C VAL A 153 -9.69 -23.48 5.83
N ALA A 154 -9.78 -22.95 7.05
CA ALA A 154 -9.96 -23.75 8.26
C ALA A 154 -11.31 -24.50 8.25
N GLU A 155 -12.40 -23.81 7.92
CA GLU A 155 -13.75 -24.39 7.82
C GLU A 155 -13.79 -25.51 6.76
N LEU A 156 -13.33 -25.22 5.52
CA LEU A 156 -13.32 -26.20 4.44
C LEU A 156 -12.41 -27.39 4.72
N SER A 157 -11.31 -27.19 5.46
CA SER A 157 -10.43 -28.28 5.85
C SER A 157 -11.11 -29.22 6.86
N ALA A 158 -11.82 -28.66 7.84
CA ALA A 158 -12.58 -29.44 8.82
C ALA A 158 -13.78 -30.17 8.18
N ASP A 159 -14.49 -29.52 7.26
CA ASP A 159 -15.58 -30.13 6.51
C ASP A 159 -15.08 -31.29 5.65
N ARG A 160 -13.93 -31.11 4.99
CA ARG A 160 -13.29 -32.17 4.20
C ARG A 160 -12.91 -33.38 5.06
N GLU A 161 -12.35 -33.14 6.24
CA GLU A 161 -12.02 -34.21 7.19
C GLU A 161 -13.28 -34.98 7.60
N THR A 162 -14.33 -34.25 8.00
CA THR A 162 -15.62 -34.82 8.40
C THR A 162 -16.24 -35.63 7.27
N ALA A 163 -16.38 -35.06 6.06
CA ALA A 163 -16.91 -35.75 4.89
C ALA A 163 -16.08 -36.98 4.52
N GLY A 164 -14.76 -36.93 4.71
CA GLY A 164 -13.88 -38.09 4.55
C GLY A 164 -14.23 -39.22 5.51
N THR A 165 -14.45 -38.92 6.79
CA THR A 165 -14.88 -39.93 7.78
C THR A 165 -16.25 -40.51 7.49
N GLU A 166 -17.21 -39.67 7.07
CA GLU A 166 -18.56 -40.11 6.67
C GLU A 166 -18.51 -41.01 5.44
N GLN A 167 -17.71 -40.64 4.43
CA GLN A 167 -17.54 -41.44 3.23
C GLN A 167 -16.97 -42.82 3.55
N SER A 168 -15.94 -42.89 4.40
CA SER A 168 -15.39 -44.17 4.87
C SER A 168 -16.45 -45.02 5.57
N ALA A 169 -17.23 -44.43 6.48
CA ALA A 169 -18.29 -45.14 7.19
C ALA A 169 -19.39 -45.66 6.24
N VAL A 170 -19.77 -44.88 5.23
CA VAL A 170 -20.75 -45.29 4.21
C VAL A 170 -20.23 -46.44 3.37
N LEU A 171 -18.95 -46.40 2.95
CA LEU A 171 -18.33 -47.48 2.20
C LEU A 171 -18.26 -48.78 3.02
N GLU A 172 -17.88 -48.71 4.29
CA GLU A 172 -17.90 -49.87 5.19
C GLU A 172 -19.31 -50.46 5.34
N TYR A 173 -20.32 -49.61 5.50
CA TYR A 173 -21.71 -50.05 5.60
C TYR A 173 -22.20 -50.70 4.29
N PHE A 174 -21.84 -50.12 3.15
CA PHE A 174 -22.18 -50.63 1.83
C PHE A 174 -21.62 -52.04 1.61
N ASP A 175 -20.39 -52.30 2.03
CA ASP A 175 -19.79 -53.64 1.92
C ASP A 175 -20.53 -54.68 2.77
N ARG A 176 -20.95 -54.32 3.99
CA ARG A 176 -21.79 -55.20 4.83
C ARG A 176 -23.16 -55.52 4.19
N ILE A 177 -23.74 -54.56 3.46
CA ILE A 177 -25.00 -54.80 2.73
C ILE A 177 -24.79 -55.74 1.55
N LYS A 178 -23.68 -55.60 0.80
CA LYS A 178 -23.39 -56.49 -0.33
C LYS A 178 -23.40 -57.95 0.08
N ASP A 179 -22.82 -58.30 1.23
CA ASP A 179 -22.81 -59.67 1.74
C ASP A 179 -24.22 -60.23 2.00
N ARG A 180 -25.17 -59.35 2.36
CA ARG A 180 -26.56 -59.74 2.63
C ARG A 180 -27.42 -59.80 1.36
N CYS A 181 -27.17 -58.90 0.42
CA CYS A 181 -28.05 -58.65 -0.72
C CYS A 181 -27.57 -59.31 -2.01
N ILE A 182 -26.27 -59.54 -2.18
CA ILE A 182 -25.71 -60.24 -3.33
C ILE A 182 -25.77 -61.73 -3.01
N ALA A 183 -26.83 -62.38 -3.47
CA ALA A 183 -27.00 -63.82 -3.30
C ALA A 183 -25.79 -64.56 -3.87
N LYS A 184 -25.01 -65.23 -3.01
CA LYS A 184 -23.97 -66.14 -3.46
C LYS A 184 -24.65 -67.23 -4.28
N PRO A 185 -24.35 -67.38 -5.59
CA PRO A 185 -25.06 -68.33 -6.42
C PRO A 185 -24.74 -69.74 -5.91
N MET A 186 -25.74 -70.41 -5.33
CA MET A 186 -25.65 -71.84 -5.08
C MET A 186 -25.68 -72.60 -6.41
N THR A 187 -24.86 -73.64 -6.50
CA THR A 187 -24.88 -74.53 -7.67
C THR A 187 -26.27 -75.17 -7.83
N TYR A 188 -26.64 -75.52 -9.06
CA TYR A 188 -27.90 -76.20 -9.32
C TYR A 188 -28.01 -77.51 -8.53
N GLU A 189 -26.91 -78.25 -8.42
CA GLU A 189 -26.83 -79.51 -7.70
C GLU A 189 -27.14 -79.34 -6.20
N GLU A 190 -26.53 -78.37 -5.53
CA GLU A 190 -26.80 -78.09 -4.11
C GLU A 190 -28.25 -77.64 -3.87
N ARG A 191 -28.79 -76.81 -4.77
CA ARG A 191 -30.19 -76.36 -4.71
C ARG A 191 -31.16 -77.54 -4.83
N ARG A 192 -30.91 -78.42 -5.81
CA ARG A 192 -31.70 -79.62 -6.06
C ARG A 192 -31.63 -80.57 -4.86
N ARG A 193 -30.45 -80.78 -4.29
CA ARG A 193 -30.25 -81.62 -3.09
C ARG A 193 -31.04 -81.09 -1.89
N ARG A 194 -30.95 -79.80 -1.57
CA ARG A 194 -31.69 -79.19 -0.44
C ARG A 194 -33.21 -79.32 -0.64
N ARG A 195 -33.70 -79.06 -1.85
CA ARG A 195 -35.12 -79.23 -2.18
C ARG A 195 -35.59 -80.68 -2.09
N GLN A 196 -34.77 -81.65 -2.51
CA GLN A 196 -35.11 -83.07 -2.38
C GLN A 196 -35.17 -83.51 -0.91
N ALA A 197 -34.22 -83.05 -0.08
CA ALA A 197 -34.24 -83.31 1.36
C ALA A 197 -35.46 -82.69 2.05
N GLU A 198 -35.84 -81.47 1.67
CA GLU A 198 -37.06 -80.81 2.14
C GLU A 198 -38.33 -81.57 1.70
N ILE A 199 -38.44 -81.97 0.44
CA ILE A 199 -39.56 -82.79 -0.06
C ILE A 199 -39.64 -84.13 0.69
N ALA A 200 -38.50 -84.77 0.97
CA ALA A 200 -38.48 -86.01 1.73
C ALA A 200 -38.97 -85.81 3.17
N GLY A 201 -38.48 -84.80 3.88
CA GLY A 201 -38.94 -84.48 5.23
C GLY A 201 -40.42 -84.08 5.29
N LEU A 202 -40.91 -83.32 4.30
CA LEU A 202 -42.33 -82.98 4.19
C LEU A 202 -43.21 -84.22 3.95
N ARG A 203 -42.74 -85.18 3.14
CA ARG A 203 -43.44 -86.46 2.92
C ARG A 203 -43.45 -87.34 4.17
N GLU A 204 -42.34 -87.37 4.91
CA GLU A 204 -42.26 -88.10 6.18
C GLU A 204 -43.21 -87.48 7.22
N ALA A 205 -43.22 -86.15 7.36
CA ALA A 205 -44.17 -85.45 8.22
C ALA A 205 -45.62 -85.71 7.81
N LEU A 206 -45.92 -85.72 6.51
CA LEU A 206 -47.24 -86.07 5.99
C LEU A 206 -47.63 -87.51 6.39
N SER A 207 -46.74 -88.49 6.18
CA SER A 207 -46.97 -89.89 6.56
C SER A 207 -47.24 -90.03 8.06
N ILE A 208 -46.46 -89.36 8.90
CA ILE A 208 -46.66 -89.38 10.36
C ILE A 208 -48.05 -88.85 10.72
N ILE A 209 -48.50 -87.77 10.10
CA ILE A 209 -49.84 -87.19 10.36
C ILE A 209 -50.95 -88.12 9.87
N GLU A 210 -50.80 -88.74 8.69
CA GLU A 210 -51.75 -89.70 8.13
C GLU A 210 -51.84 -91.00 8.96
N ASP A 211 -50.70 -91.51 9.41
CA ASP A 211 -50.63 -92.72 10.24
C ASP A 211 -51.16 -92.47 11.66
N GLN A 212 -50.88 -91.31 12.24
CA GLN A 212 -51.41 -90.93 13.55
C GLN A 212 -52.94 -90.69 13.51
N THR A 213 -53.48 -90.14 12.43
CA THR A 213 -54.93 -89.97 12.26
C THR A 213 -55.66 -91.32 12.04
N ALA A 214 -55.01 -92.31 11.41
CA ALA A 214 -55.53 -93.67 11.27
C ALA A 214 -55.62 -94.43 12.61
N LEU A 215 -54.71 -94.16 13.56
CA LEU A 215 -54.70 -94.76 14.90
C LEU A 215 -55.79 -94.20 15.83
N VAL A 216 -56.21 -92.94 15.63
CA VAL A 216 -57.24 -92.30 16.48
C VAL A 216 -58.67 -92.78 16.15
N GLN A 217 -58.95 -93.21 14.91
CA GLN A 217 -60.31 -93.61 14.50
C GLN A 217 -60.69 -95.06 14.84
N ARG A 218 -59.73 -95.90 15.29
CA ARG A 218 -59.96 -97.35 15.49
C ARG A 218 -60.20 -97.77 16.95
N GLY A 219 -60.71 -96.88 17.80
CA GLY A 219 -60.85 -97.12 19.24
C GLY A 219 -62.12 -96.59 19.91
N LYS A 220 -63.31 -97.11 19.54
CA LYS A 220 -64.43 -97.34 20.49
C LYS A 220 -65.56 -98.15 19.86
N ARG A 221 -65.56 -99.47 20.08
CA ARG A 221 -66.73 -100.34 19.87
C ARG A 221 -66.98 -101.11 21.16
N GLY A 222 -68.12 -100.84 21.81
CA GLY A 222 -68.68 -101.66 22.89
C GLY A 222 -69.04 -100.88 24.16
N ARG A 223 -70.35 -100.72 24.43
CA ARG A 223 -71.12 -101.48 25.46
C ARG A 223 -72.36 -100.68 25.90
N ARG A 224 -73.56 -101.09 25.48
CA ARG A 224 -74.84 -100.75 26.15
C ARG A 224 -75.85 -101.90 26.00
N GLY A 225 -76.43 -102.30 27.13
CA GLY A 225 -77.41 -103.38 27.33
C GLY A 225 -77.12 -104.07 28.67
N GLN A 226 -77.39 -103.42 29.81
CA GLN A 226 -78.64 -103.33 30.60
C GLN A 226 -78.86 -104.52 31.55
N HIS A 227 -78.92 -104.20 32.84
CA HIS A 227 -79.43 -105.04 33.93
C HIS A 227 -80.98 -104.97 33.96
N PHE A 228 -81.58 -106.08 34.37
CA PHE A 228 -83.01 -106.37 34.59
C PHE A 228 -83.77 -105.32 35.43
N LEU A 229 -84.96 -104.92 34.97
CA LEU A 229 -86.29 -105.21 35.55
C LEU A 229 -87.40 -104.72 34.59
#